data_AF-A0A8H5C3C7-F1
#
_entry.id   AF-A0A8H5C3C7-F1
#
_cell.length_a   1.000
_cell.length_b   1.000
_cell.length_c   1.000
_cell.angle_alpha   90.00
_cell.angle_beta   90.00
_cell.angle_gamma   90.00
#
_symmetry.space_group_name_H-M   'P 1'
#
loop_
_entity.id
_entity.type
_entity.pdbx_description
1 polymer ?
#
loop_
_entity_poly.entity_id
_entity_poly.type
_entity_poly.pdbx_seq_one_letter_code
_entity_poly.pdbx_strand_id
1 'polypeptide(L)'
;MVKPHTAKGKPITNPTPWKLHRCRIVHPSDESNTLDDGLAVFFKGPKSFTSEDTLELHLHSGRAVISAVLSALSSSTTSSTPMTTSSSSAPPPTPTPTFSTLRPAAPGEFTRRAFLGGRLDLTQVEGLKDLIDAETEGQRRLAVRAAEGEVRASSAA
;
A
#
# COMPACT_ATOMS: atom_id res chain seq x y z
N MET A 1 1.55 15.72 5.63
CA MET A 1 0.77 15.28 4.45
C MET A 1 -0.56 14.65 4.84
N VAL A 2 -0.60 13.65 5.72
CA VAL A 2 -1.87 13.16 6.30
C VAL A 2 -1.91 13.55 7.77
N LYS A 3 -2.98 14.22 8.20
CA LYS A 3 -3.23 14.51 9.61
C LYS A 3 -4.49 13.75 10.03
N PRO A 4 -4.35 12.53 10.57
CA PRO A 4 -5.49 11.80 11.10
C PRO A 4 -6.01 12.53 12.32
N HIS A 5 -7.32 12.74 12.38
CA HIS A 5 -7.95 13.39 13.52
C HIS A 5 -8.73 12.32 14.29
N THR A 6 -8.59 12.33 15.60
CA THR A 6 -9.55 11.63 16.47
C THR A 6 -10.94 12.27 16.32
N ALA A 7 -11.99 11.60 16.81
CA ALA A 7 -13.34 12.18 16.89
C ALA A 7 -13.39 13.54 17.65
N LYS A 8 -12.30 13.91 18.35
CA LYS A 8 -12.11 15.17 19.08
C LYS A 8 -11.07 16.12 18.44
N GLY A 9 -10.67 15.89 17.19
CA GLY A 9 -9.81 16.83 16.43
C GLY A 9 -8.31 16.81 16.77
N LYS A 10 -7.81 15.88 17.59
CA LYS A 10 -6.37 15.79 17.90
C LYS A 10 -5.60 15.03 16.80
N PRO A 11 -4.45 15.55 16.31
CA PRO A 11 -3.62 14.86 15.33
C PRO A 11 -3.03 13.56 15.89
N ILE A 12 -3.13 12.47 15.13
CA ILE A 12 -2.54 11.17 15.48
C ILE A 12 -1.11 11.12 14.95
N THR A 13 -0.13 11.04 15.86
CA THR A 13 1.30 10.94 15.53
C THR A 13 1.79 9.52 15.33
N ASN A 14 1.04 8.52 15.82
CA ASN A 14 1.32 7.11 15.61
C ASN A 14 0.00 6.36 15.33
N PRO A 15 -0.37 6.14 14.05
CA PRO A 15 -1.64 5.50 13.72
C PRO A 15 -1.66 4.07 14.23
N THR A 16 -2.78 3.65 14.82
CA THR A 16 -2.94 2.24 15.19
C THR A 16 -3.12 1.43 13.90
N PRO A 17 -2.30 0.40 13.66
CA PRO A 17 -2.47 -0.41 12.46
C PRO A 17 -3.86 -1.05 12.40
N TRP A 18 -4.40 -1.25 11.19
CA TRP A 18 -5.74 -1.83 10.92
C TRP A 18 -6.92 -1.04 11.50
N LYS A 19 -6.72 0.24 11.85
CA LYS A 19 -7.83 1.15 12.19
C LYS A 19 -7.99 2.20 11.11
N LEU A 20 -9.24 2.36 10.69
CA LEU A 20 -9.63 3.42 9.76
C LEU A 20 -9.77 4.72 10.55
N HIS A 21 -9.05 5.74 10.11
CA HIS A 21 -9.03 7.06 10.73
C HIS A 21 -9.59 8.09 9.75
N ARG A 22 -10.55 8.90 10.18
CA ARG A 22 -10.89 10.12 9.44
C ARG A 22 -9.72 11.11 9.54
N CYS A 23 -9.33 11.70 8.42
CA CYS A 23 -8.15 12.54 8.35
C CYS A 23 -8.34 13.70 7.38
N ARG A 24 -7.71 14.83 7.72
CA ARG A 24 -7.48 15.88 6.75
C ARG A 24 -6.19 15.59 6.00
N ILE A 25 -6.26 15.61 4.68
CA ILE A 25 -5.12 15.44 3.79
C ILE A 25 -4.71 16.84 3.36
N VAL A 26 -3.45 17.18 3.60
CA VAL A 26 -2.91 18.53 3.40
C VAL A 26 -1.64 18.47 2.57
N HIS A 27 -1.35 19.55 1.85
CA HIS A 27 -0.12 19.66 1.08
C HIS A 27 1.10 19.57 2.01
N PRO A 28 2.17 18.84 1.66
CA PRO A 28 3.34 18.64 2.53
C PRO A 28 4.12 19.95 2.79
N SER A 29 4.13 20.88 1.83
CA SER A 29 4.81 22.18 1.98
C SER A 29 3.91 23.29 2.54
N ASP A 30 2.60 23.06 2.62
CA ASP A 30 1.63 24.04 3.12
C ASP A 30 0.49 23.32 3.83
N GLU A 31 0.52 23.36 5.16
CA GLU A 31 -0.47 22.67 5.99
C GLU A 31 -1.85 23.35 5.98
N SER A 32 -1.94 24.61 5.54
CA SER A 32 -3.21 25.32 5.39
C SER A 32 -3.96 24.91 4.12
N ASN A 33 -3.22 24.45 3.10
CA ASN A 33 -3.76 23.91 1.86
C ASN A 33 -4.31 22.49 2.07
N THR A 34 -5.62 22.43 2.32
CA THR A 34 -6.36 21.17 2.46
C THR A 34 -6.68 20.60 1.08
N LEU A 35 -6.18 19.39 0.82
CA LEU A 35 -6.44 18.65 -0.42
C LEU A 35 -7.74 17.85 -0.35
N ASP A 36 -8.02 17.27 0.82
CA ASP A 36 -9.24 16.48 1.05
C ASP A 36 -9.54 16.29 2.57
N ASP A 37 -10.78 15.93 2.89
CA ASP A 37 -11.20 15.36 4.18
C ASP A 37 -11.67 13.92 3.92
N GLY A 38 -10.78 12.96 4.16
CA GLY A 38 -10.97 11.56 3.75
C GLY A 38 -10.73 10.58 4.90
N LEU A 39 -10.47 9.33 4.53
CA LEU A 39 -10.10 8.28 5.48
C LEU A 39 -8.70 7.75 5.16
N ALA A 40 -7.98 7.33 6.18
CA ALA A 40 -6.69 6.67 6.03
C ALA A 40 -6.61 5.44 6.93
N VAL A 41 -6.00 4.37 6.43
CA VAL A 41 -5.68 3.17 7.20
C VAL A 41 -4.22 2.79 6.99
N PHE A 42 -3.53 2.53 8.10
CA PHE A 42 -2.15 2.02 8.09
C PHE A 42 -2.16 0.51 8.31
N PHE A 43 -1.51 -0.23 7.44
CA PHE A 43 -1.27 -1.67 7.57
C PHE A 43 0.21 -1.89 7.86
N LYS A 44 0.51 -2.41 9.04
CA LYS A 44 1.88 -2.80 9.40
C LYS A 44 2.23 -4.13 8.74
N GLY A 45 3.30 -4.18 7.97
CA GLY A 45 3.86 -5.43 7.44
C GLY A 45 4.28 -6.37 8.58
N PRO A 46 4.12 -7.70 8.44
CA PRO A 46 3.75 -8.42 7.21
C PRO A 46 2.23 -8.58 7.00
N LYS A 47 1.39 -8.02 7.88
CA LYS A 47 -0.07 -8.16 7.82
C LYS A 47 -0.70 -7.07 6.95
N SER A 48 -0.19 -6.94 5.73
CA SER A 48 -0.68 -6.07 4.66
C SER A 48 -0.83 -6.90 3.37
N PHE A 49 -1.33 -6.28 2.29
CA PHE A 49 -1.43 -6.96 1.00
C PHE A 49 -0.04 -7.28 0.41
N THR A 50 0.87 -6.31 0.41
CA THR A 50 2.23 -6.47 -0.14
C THR A 50 3.21 -7.14 0.81
N SER A 51 2.80 -7.47 2.04
CA SER A 51 3.68 -7.81 3.18
C SER A 51 4.60 -6.68 3.66
N GLU A 52 4.48 -5.48 3.12
CA GLU A 52 5.23 -4.29 3.51
C GLU A 52 4.34 -3.30 4.27
N ASP A 53 4.93 -2.34 4.96
CA ASP A 53 4.18 -1.24 5.57
C ASP A 53 3.42 -0.46 4.48
N THR A 54 2.10 -0.39 4.59
CA THR A 54 1.21 0.17 3.55
C THR A 54 0.26 1.19 4.17
N LEU A 55 0.10 2.33 3.51
CA LEU A 55 -0.89 3.36 3.86
C LEU A 55 -1.90 3.47 2.72
N GLU A 56 -3.18 3.26 3.01
CA GLU A 56 -4.27 3.46 2.05
C GLU A 56 -4.99 4.77 2.37
N LEU A 57 -5.18 5.60 1.34
CA LEU A 57 -5.89 6.88 1.42
C LEU A 57 -7.19 6.76 0.63
N HIS A 58 -8.32 6.91 1.32
CA HIS A 58 -9.65 6.93 0.74
C HIS A 58 -10.05 8.39 0.53
N LEU A 59 -9.97 8.80 -0.73
CA LEU A 59 -10.27 10.17 -1.18
C LEU A 59 -11.68 10.27 -1.75
N HIS A 60 -12.22 11.48 -1.79
CA HIS A 60 -13.38 11.76 -2.64
C HIS A 60 -13.04 11.58 -4.12
N SER A 61 -13.95 10.99 -4.90
CA SER A 61 -13.72 10.53 -6.29
C SER A 61 -13.51 11.65 -7.33
N GLY A 62 -13.32 12.90 -6.91
CA GLY A 62 -13.07 14.02 -7.80
C GLY A 62 -11.71 13.92 -8.47
N ARG A 63 -11.66 14.01 -9.80
CA ARG A 63 -10.40 13.99 -10.57
C ARG A 63 -9.38 15.03 -10.09
N ALA A 64 -9.87 16.22 -9.73
CA ALA A 64 -9.02 17.29 -9.18
C ALA A 64 -8.38 16.90 -7.84
N VAL A 65 -9.15 16.25 -6.95
CA VAL A 65 -8.66 15.79 -5.64
C VAL A 65 -7.59 14.73 -5.81
N ILE A 66 -7.87 13.69 -6.61
CA ILE A 66 -6.91 12.61 -6.89
C ILE A 66 -5.62 13.17 -7.50
N SER A 67 -5.73 14.04 -8.51
CA SER A 67 -4.58 14.67 -9.16
C SER A 67 -3.76 15.51 -8.19
N ALA A 68 -4.41 16.32 -7.34
CA ALA A 68 -3.74 17.16 -6.36
C ALA A 68 -2.99 16.34 -5.30
N VAL A 69 -3.60 15.25 -4.80
CA VAL A 69 -2.96 14.35 -3.83
C VAL A 69 -1.77 13.64 -4.46
N LEU A 70 -1.92 13.05 -5.67
CA LEU A 70 -0.79 12.39 -6.35
C LEU A 70 0.37 13.34 -6.64
N SER A 71 0.06 14.58 -7.04
CA SER A 71 1.07 15.63 -7.26
C SER A 71 1.80 15.97 -5.97
N ALA A 72 1.07 16.16 -4.87
CA ALA A 72 1.64 16.44 -3.55
C ALA A 72 2.53 15.30 -3.03
N LEU A 73 2.11 14.04 -3.24
CA LEU A 73 2.92 12.86 -2.90
C LEU A 73 4.25 12.86 -3.68
N SER A 74 4.20 13.13 -4.99
CA SER A 74 5.38 13.16 -5.87
C SER A 74 6.38 14.25 -5.48
N SER A 75 5.90 15.44 -5.11
CA SER A 75 6.75 16.57 -4.69
C SER A 75 7.42 16.37 -3.33
N SER A 76 6.94 15.43 -2.51
CA SER A 76 7.48 15.17 -1.16
C SER A 76 8.66 14.20 -1.12
N THR A 77 9.07 13.67 -2.27
CA THR A 77 10.19 12.73 -2.40
C THR A 77 11.51 13.44 -2.13
N THR A 78 11.92 13.46 -0.86
CA THR A 78 13.27 13.88 -0.49
C THR A 78 14.23 12.81 -0.97
N SER A 79 15.15 13.18 -1.86
CA SER A 79 16.22 12.31 -2.31
C SER A 79 17.12 11.98 -1.12
N SER A 80 16.85 10.89 -0.40
CA SER A 80 17.89 10.26 0.40
C SER A 80 18.86 9.63 -0.59
N THR A 81 19.89 10.38 -0.98
CA THR A 81 21.06 9.86 -1.67
C THR A 81 21.48 8.57 -0.97
N PRO A 82 21.59 7.42 -1.66
CA PRO A 82 22.30 6.32 -1.07
C PRO A 82 23.73 6.80 -0.88
N MET A 83 24.16 7.01 0.38
CA MET A 83 25.58 7.10 0.70
C MET A 83 26.19 5.74 0.36
N THR A 84 26.61 5.58 -0.89
CA THR A 84 27.48 4.51 -1.31
C THR A 84 28.89 4.86 -0.84
N THR A 85 29.60 3.81 -0.41
CA THR A 85 31.02 3.72 -0.03
C THR A 85 31.36 3.95 1.44
N SER A 86 31.35 2.87 2.21
CA SER A 86 32.58 2.43 2.86
C SER A 86 32.54 0.92 3.13
N SER A 87 33.62 0.26 2.70
CA SER A 87 33.94 -1.13 2.95
C SER A 87 34.14 -1.39 4.45
N SER A 88 33.29 -2.18 5.09
CA SER A 88 33.65 -2.83 6.36
C SER A 88 32.92 -4.16 6.55
N SER A 89 33.63 -5.15 7.06
CA SER A 89 33.25 -6.58 7.16
C SER A 89 32.31 -6.89 8.34
N ALA A 90 31.31 -6.06 8.60
CA ALA A 90 30.32 -6.31 9.63
C ALA A 90 29.16 -7.19 9.09
N PRO A 91 28.54 -8.05 9.92
CA PRO A 91 27.35 -8.80 9.51
C PRO A 91 26.27 -7.85 8.98
N PRO A 92 25.49 -8.24 7.95
CA PRO A 92 24.57 -7.33 7.29
C PRO A 92 23.62 -6.74 8.33
N PRO A 93 23.47 -5.40 8.40
CA PRO A 93 22.46 -4.80 9.25
C PRO A 93 21.11 -5.36 8.79
N THR A 94 20.27 -5.75 9.76
CA THR A 94 18.88 -6.09 9.51
C THR A 94 18.28 -5.03 8.56
N PRO A 95 17.65 -5.40 7.43
CA PRO A 95 17.07 -4.43 6.52
C PRO A 95 15.99 -3.67 7.28
N THR A 96 16.37 -2.53 7.84
CA THR A 96 15.43 -1.55 8.36
C THR A 96 14.78 -0.98 7.10
N PRO A 97 13.44 -1.01 6.96
CA PRO A 97 12.79 -0.45 5.79
C PRO A 97 13.08 1.05 5.77
N THR A 98 14.09 1.44 4.99
CA THR A 98 14.32 2.81 4.59
C THR A 98 13.13 3.15 3.70
N PHE A 99 12.31 4.13 4.10
CA PHE A 99 11.23 4.61 3.25
C PHE A 99 11.83 5.23 2.01
N SER A 100 12.00 4.39 1.00
CA SER A 100 12.43 4.74 -0.33
C SER A 100 11.45 5.76 -0.90
N THR A 101 12.02 6.70 -1.63
CA THR A 101 11.36 7.69 -2.46
C THR A 101 10.01 7.20 -3.02
N LEU A 102 8.94 7.97 -2.77
CA LEU A 102 7.63 7.65 -3.35
C LEU A 102 7.72 7.79 -4.87
N ARG A 103 7.24 6.78 -5.59
CA ARG A 103 7.15 6.78 -7.04
C ARG A 103 5.85 6.11 -7.50
N PRO A 104 5.35 6.44 -8.70
CA PRO A 104 4.24 5.70 -9.31
C PRO A 104 4.56 4.20 -9.38
N ALA A 105 3.58 3.36 -9.03
CA ALA A 105 3.71 1.92 -9.14
C ALA A 105 3.64 1.48 -10.61
N ALA A 106 4.42 0.46 -10.98
CA ALA A 106 4.30 -0.21 -12.27
C ALA A 106 3.02 -1.09 -12.31
N PRO A 107 2.54 -1.47 -13.51
CA PRO A 107 1.41 -2.39 -13.65
C PRO A 107 1.61 -3.69 -12.87
N GLY A 108 0.63 -4.06 -12.04
CA GLY A 108 0.67 -5.27 -11.23
C GLY A 108 1.72 -5.29 -10.11
N GLU A 109 2.43 -4.18 -9.86
CA GLU A 109 3.56 -4.17 -8.93
C GLU A 109 3.18 -4.56 -7.50
N PHE A 110 2.01 -4.12 -7.02
CA PHE A 110 1.51 -4.49 -5.68
C PHE A 110 1.32 -6.01 -5.54
N THR A 111 0.70 -6.65 -6.54
CA THR A 111 0.50 -8.10 -6.56
C THR A 111 1.83 -8.84 -6.68
N ARG A 112 2.76 -8.33 -7.51
CA ARG A 112 4.12 -8.88 -7.62
C ARG A 112 4.86 -8.82 -6.27
N ARG A 113 4.73 -7.73 -5.52
CA ARG A 113 5.31 -7.61 -4.17
C ARG A 113 4.65 -8.57 -3.18
N ALA A 114 3.34 -8.73 -3.22
CA ALA A 114 2.63 -9.72 -2.41
C ALA A 114 3.12 -11.15 -2.67
N PHE A 115 3.37 -11.51 -3.92
CA PHE A 115 3.96 -12.79 -4.31
C PHE A 115 5.40 -12.95 -3.78
N LEU A 116 6.27 -11.97 -4.04
CA LEU A 116 7.68 -12.01 -3.58
C LEU A 116 7.80 -11.99 -2.05
N GLY A 117 6.86 -11.35 -1.36
CA GLY A 117 6.75 -11.35 0.10
C GLY A 117 6.15 -12.63 0.68
N GLY A 118 5.79 -13.62 -0.15
CA GLY A 118 5.20 -14.89 0.28
C GLY A 118 3.78 -14.79 0.80
N ARG A 119 3.08 -13.66 0.57
CA ARG A 119 1.67 -13.47 0.94
C ARG A 119 0.74 -14.26 0.01
N LEU A 120 1.11 -14.33 -1.27
CA LEU A 120 0.39 -15.02 -2.33
C LEU A 120 1.34 -15.99 -3.03
N ASP A 121 0.82 -17.13 -3.49
CA ASP A 121 1.50 -17.98 -4.46
C ASP A 121 1.06 -17.68 -5.91
N LEU A 122 1.68 -18.34 -6.89
CA LEU A 122 1.40 -18.07 -8.30
C LEU A 122 -0.05 -18.40 -8.69
N THR A 123 -0.62 -19.47 -8.12
CA THR A 123 -2.01 -19.87 -8.39
C THR A 123 -3.00 -18.84 -7.85
N GLN A 124 -2.71 -18.26 -6.69
CA GLN A 124 -3.52 -17.19 -6.10
C GLN A 124 -3.39 -15.88 -6.88
N VAL A 125 -2.22 -15.57 -7.43
CA VAL A 125 -2.02 -14.40 -8.29
C VAL A 125 -2.81 -14.52 -9.59
N GLU A 126 -2.79 -15.70 -10.23
CA GLU A 126 -3.59 -15.98 -11.41
C GLU A 126 -5.09 -15.93 -11.10
N GLY A 127 -5.52 -16.57 -10.00
CA GLY A 127 -6.90 -16.50 -9.53
C GLY A 127 -7.37 -15.08 -9.25
N LEU A 128 -6.51 -14.21 -8.70
CA LEU A 128 -6.82 -12.80 -8.49
C LEU A 128 -7.02 -12.05 -9.82
N LYS A 129 -6.17 -12.32 -10.81
CA LYS A 129 -6.30 -11.74 -12.15
C LYS A 129 -7.63 -12.17 -12.78
N ASP A 130 -7.92 -13.46 -12.78
CA ASP A 130 -9.15 -14.01 -13.34
C ASP A 130 -10.40 -13.48 -12.63
N LEU A 131 -10.30 -13.17 -11.33
CA LEU A 131 -11.40 -12.59 -10.55
C LEU A 131 -11.71 -11.16 -10.99
N ILE A 132 -10.67 -10.37 -11.27
CA ILE A 132 -10.82 -9.00 -11.77
C ILE A 132 -11.41 -8.99 -13.18
N ASP A 133 -10.99 -9.93 -14.02
CA ASP A 133 -11.41 -10.04 -15.43
C ASP A 133 -12.74 -10.83 -15.61
N ALA A 134 -13.35 -11.34 -14.54
CA ALA A 134 -14.53 -12.20 -14.63
C ALA A 134 -15.78 -11.45 -15.12
N GLU A 135 -16.39 -11.94 -16.20
CA GLU A 135 -17.61 -11.37 -16.79
C GLU A 135 -18.87 -12.19 -16.45
N THR A 136 -18.69 -13.45 -16.05
CA THR A 136 -19.78 -14.37 -15.73
C THR A 136 -19.68 -14.85 -14.29
N GLU A 137 -20.82 -15.22 -13.71
CA GLU A 137 -20.89 -15.78 -12.35
C GLU A 137 -20.08 -17.09 -12.22
N GLY A 138 -20.02 -17.89 -13.30
CA GLY A 138 -19.20 -19.10 -13.34
C GLY A 138 -17.70 -18.78 -13.23
N GLN A 139 -17.20 -17.84 -14.04
CA GLN A 139 -15.81 -17.36 -13.97
C GLN A 139 -15.49 -16.78 -12.59
N ARG A 140 -16.37 -15.93 -12.05
CA ARG A 140 -16.19 -15.33 -10.72
C ARG A 140 -16.05 -16.41 -9.63
N ARG A 141 -16.93 -17.41 -9.61
CA ARG A 141 -16.87 -18.50 -8.61
C ARG A 141 -15.57 -19.30 -8.70
N LEU A 142 -15.13 -19.64 -9.90
CA LEU A 142 -13.88 -20.36 -10.12
C LEU A 142 -12.68 -19.52 -9.66
N ALA A 143 -12.65 -18.25 -10.05
CA ALA A 143 -11.57 -17.34 -9.73
C ALA A 143 -11.45 -17.06 -8.22
N VAL A 144 -12.58 -16.93 -7.49
CA VAL A 144 -12.57 -16.81 -6.02
C VAL A 144 -11.86 -18.00 -5.36
N ARG A 145 -12.20 -19.23 -5.75
CA ARG A 145 -11.59 -20.44 -5.18
C ARG A 145 -10.09 -20.51 -5.44
N ALA A 146 -9.66 -20.14 -6.65
CA ALA A 146 -8.25 -20.05 -7.00
C ALA A 146 -7.52 -18.97 -6.18
N ALA A 147 -8.10 -17.77 -6.08
CA ALA A 147 -7.54 -16.66 -5.30
C ALA A 147 -7.45 -16.97 -3.79
N GLU A 148 -8.38 -17.76 -3.25
CA GLU A 148 -8.37 -18.23 -1.86
C GLU A 148 -7.36 -19.36 -1.60
N GLY A 149 -6.75 -19.92 -2.66
CA GLY A 149 -5.71 -20.96 -2.55
C GLY A 149 -6.23 -22.40 -2.55
N GLU A 150 -7.48 -22.64 -2.97
CA GLU A 150 -8.08 -23.99 -3.00
C GLU A 150 -7.35 -24.94 -3.97
N VAL A 151 -6.79 -24.39 -5.07
CA VAL A 151 -6.00 -25.14 -6.07
C VAL A 151 -4.70 -25.71 -5.48
N ARG A 152 -4.12 -25.02 -4.48
CA ARG A 152 -2.96 -25.52 -3.75
C ARG A 152 -3.33 -26.66 -2.80
N ALA A 153 -4.49 -26.58 -2.16
CA ALA A 153 -4.95 -27.62 -1.24
C ALA A 153 -5.21 -28.95 -1.96
N SER A 154 -5.68 -28.91 -3.21
CA SER A 154 -5.98 -30.10 -4.00
C SER A 154 -4.76 -30.74 -4.69
N SER A 155 -3.68 -29.98 -4.92
CA SER A 155 -2.43 -30.49 -5.54
C SER A 155 -1.42 -31.05 -4.53
N ALA A 156 -1.64 -30.84 -3.24
CA ALA A 156 -0.82 -31.35 -2.14
C ALA A 156 -1.36 -32.65 -1.49
N ALA A 157 -2.45 -33.21 -2.03
CA ALA A 157 -3.08 -34.47 -1.62
C ALA A 157 -2.84 -35.55 -2.68
#